data_AF-A0AA43Q5Q7-F1
#
_entry.id   AF-A0AA43Q5Q7-F1
#
_cell.length_a   1.000
_cell.length_b   1.000
_cell.length_c   1.000
_cell.angle_alpha   90.00
_cell.angle_beta   90.00
_cell.angle_gamma   90.00
#
_symmetry.space_group_name_H-M   'P 1'
#
loop_
_entity.id
_entity.type
_entity.pdbx_description
1 polymer ?
#
loop_
_entity_poly.entity_id
_entity_poly.type
_entity_poly.pdbx_seq_one_letter_code
_entity_poly.pdbx_strand_id
1 'polypeptide(L)'
;MNNNLMVRWRYPVSLYLLVAPAGDVVVLKNGKPRKFTGYLIMIGFILCSLSLAALVHSHNEFLGLLATPMALGIGLTMMAASLLVGYLKKVPTVTWHDGFATSCLLVWYSYWTSEFNDNAPMFFFFPLYYALLTSIVTLTLVNKSEHFDHESIVQLRYLEKNTRFNIGVFMGLVLISLLITRHYTLYPIAMTLFIVRHTMIACLEIIDR
;
A
#
# COMPACT_ATOMS: atom_id res chain seq x y z
N MET A 1 6.18 54.54 -7.55
CA MET A 1 7.36 54.00 -6.83
C MET A 1 6.87 52.83 -6.00
N ASN A 2 7.18 51.60 -6.40
CA ASN A 2 6.70 50.39 -5.75
C ASN A 2 7.89 49.67 -5.10
N ASN A 3 7.94 49.69 -3.76
CA ASN A 3 9.00 49.08 -2.96
C ASN A 3 8.66 47.60 -2.74
N ASN A 4 9.28 46.70 -3.50
CA ASN A 4 9.29 45.28 -3.16
C ASN A 4 10.59 44.95 -2.41
N LEU A 5 10.44 44.80 -1.09
CA LEU A 5 11.44 44.25 -0.18
C LEU A 5 11.76 42.81 -0.58
N MET A 6 12.95 42.61 -1.12
CA MET A 6 13.49 41.29 -1.46
C MET A 6 14.09 40.66 -0.20
N VAL A 7 13.32 39.82 0.48
CA VAL A 7 13.82 38.98 1.58
C VAL A 7 14.60 37.81 0.97
N ARG A 8 15.93 37.92 1.03
CA ARG A 8 16.87 36.94 0.48
C ARG A 8 17.11 35.81 1.49
N TRP A 9 16.38 34.70 1.38
CA TRP A 9 16.72 33.47 2.09
C TRP A 9 17.94 32.81 1.41
N ARG A 10 19.04 32.64 2.16
CA ARG A 10 20.21 31.86 1.72
C ARG A 10 19.93 30.36 1.91
N TYR A 11 19.44 29.71 0.85
CA TYR A 11 19.64 28.29 0.63
C TYR A 11 20.22 28.10 -0.79
N PRO A 12 21.15 27.16 -1.02
CA PRO A 12 21.83 27.02 -2.30
C PRO A 12 21.02 26.14 -3.26
N VAL A 13 19.74 26.45 -3.50
CA VAL A 13 18.98 25.88 -4.60
C VAL A 13 17.96 26.93 -5.05
N SER A 14 18.11 27.46 -6.26
CA SER A 14 17.11 28.34 -6.87
C SER A 14 15.80 27.57 -7.09
N LEU A 15 14.90 27.63 -6.11
CA LEU A 15 13.56 27.07 -6.18
C LEU A 15 12.63 28.12 -6.78
N TYR A 16 12.25 27.98 -8.04
CA TYR A 16 11.21 28.82 -8.66
C TYR A 16 9.86 28.12 -8.47
N LEU A 17 8.99 28.70 -7.64
CA LEU A 17 7.58 28.30 -7.53
C LEU A 17 6.79 28.99 -8.64
N LEU A 18 6.43 28.22 -9.67
CA LEU A 18 5.50 28.64 -10.71
C LEU A 18 4.13 28.07 -10.37
N VAL A 19 3.24 28.91 -9.86
CA VAL A 19 1.84 28.53 -9.60
C VAL A 19 1.10 28.63 -10.92
N ALA A 20 0.78 27.49 -11.53
CA ALA A 20 -0.11 27.42 -12.69
C ALA A 20 -1.58 27.55 -12.25
N PRO A 21 -2.47 28.13 -13.08
CA PRO A 21 -3.86 28.42 -12.74
C PRO A 21 -4.77 27.19 -12.56
N ALA A 22 -4.23 25.97 -12.57
CA ALA A 22 -4.98 24.71 -12.47
C ALA A 22 -4.72 23.93 -11.16
N GLY A 23 -4.00 24.49 -10.18
CA GLY A 23 -3.77 23.83 -8.88
C GLY A 23 -2.61 22.81 -8.87
N ASP A 24 -1.87 22.68 -9.96
CA ASP A 24 -0.67 21.84 -10.03
C ASP A 24 0.57 22.59 -9.55
N VAL A 25 1.27 22.05 -8.56
CA VAL A 25 2.58 22.53 -8.10
C VAL A 25 3.66 21.84 -8.93
N VAL A 26 4.25 22.57 -9.89
CA VAL A 26 5.37 22.10 -10.71
C VAL A 26 6.68 22.60 -10.11
N VAL A 27 7.47 21.70 -9.52
CA VAL A 27 8.83 22.02 -9.05
C VAL A 27 9.82 21.77 -10.18
N LEU A 28 10.45 22.84 -10.67
CA LEU A 28 11.49 22.75 -11.70
C LEU A 28 12.86 22.53 -11.04
N LYS A 29 13.44 21.34 -11.27
CA LYS A 29 14.86 21.04 -10.96
C LYS A 29 15.58 20.80 -12.30
N ASN A 30 16.60 21.61 -12.61
CA ASN A 30 17.36 21.56 -13.87
C ASN A 30 16.54 21.73 -15.16
N GLY A 31 15.53 22.63 -15.16
CA GLY A 31 14.84 23.02 -16.41
C GLY A 31 13.96 21.96 -17.06
N LYS A 32 13.78 20.77 -16.46
CA LYS A 32 12.81 19.77 -16.92
C LYS A 32 11.59 19.76 -15.98
N PRO A 33 10.35 19.88 -16.50
CA PRO A 33 9.16 19.63 -15.72
C PRO A 33 9.13 18.15 -15.34
N ARG A 34 9.38 17.83 -14.06
CA ARG A 34 9.08 16.50 -13.53
C ARG A 34 7.62 16.51 -13.08
N LYS A 35 6.80 15.64 -13.68
CA LYS A 35 5.49 15.32 -13.15
C LYS A 35 5.68 14.71 -11.77
N PHE A 36 5.17 15.36 -10.73
CA PHE A 36 4.89 14.70 -9.46
C PHE A 36 3.75 13.71 -9.72
N THR A 37 4.08 12.53 -10.26
CA THR A 37 3.12 11.44 -10.31
C THR A 37 3.09 10.86 -8.92
N GLY A 38 2.17 11.34 -8.07
CA GLY A 38 1.88 10.75 -6.78
C GLY A 38 1.38 9.33 -7.00
N TYR A 39 2.29 8.37 -7.07
CA TYR A 39 1.96 6.96 -7.25
C TYR A 39 1.47 6.44 -5.90
N LEU A 40 0.15 6.42 -5.72
CA LEU A 40 -0.44 5.60 -4.67
C LEU A 40 -0.19 4.12 -5.02
N ILE A 41 0.79 3.51 -4.36
CA ILE A 41 1.00 2.07 -4.45
C ILE A 41 -0.16 1.36 -3.75
N MET A 42 -0.62 0.24 -4.31
CA MET A 42 -1.72 -0.57 -3.78
C MET A 42 -3.06 0.19 -3.60
N ILE A 43 -3.45 0.98 -4.60
CA ILE A 43 -4.70 1.77 -4.52
C ILE A 43 -5.94 0.88 -4.38
N GLY A 44 -5.96 -0.30 -5.02
CA GLY A 44 -7.07 -1.24 -4.92
C GLY A 44 -7.27 -1.71 -3.49
N PHE A 45 -6.17 -2.05 -2.80
CA PHE A 45 -6.19 -2.48 -1.42
C PHE A 45 -6.63 -1.37 -0.46
N ILE A 46 -6.18 -0.12 -0.67
CA ILE A 46 -6.62 1.02 0.14
C ILE A 46 -8.13 1.24 -0.02
N LEU A 47 -8.61 1.29 -1.26
CA LEU A 47 -10.03 1.51 -1.54
C LEU A 47 -10.87 0.36 -0.97
N CYS A 48 -10.46 -0.89 -1.17
CA CYS A 48 -11.15 -2.05 -0.62
C CYS A 48 -11.19 -2.02 0.92
N SER A 49 -10.09 -1.64 1.56
CA SER A 49 -10.00 -1.51 3.02
C SER A 49 -10.94 -0.43 3.57
N LEU A 50 -10.98 0.73 2.93
CA LEU A 50 -11.88 1.82 3.32
C LEU A 50 -13.35 1.48 3.05
N SER A 51 -13.64 0.88 1.89
CA SER A 51 -14.99 0.40 1.58
C SER A 51 -15.46 -0.63 2.60
N LEU A 52 -14.60 -1.59 2.98
CA LEU A 52 -14.96 -2.58 3.99
C LEU A 52 -15.21 -1.93 5.36
N ALA A 53 -14.35 -1.03 5.81
CA ALA A 53 -14.55 -0.30 7.06
C ALA A 53 -15.86 0.52 7.05
N ALA A 54 -16.17 1.19 5.94
CA ALA A 54 -17.41 1.95 5.77
C ALA A 54 -18.66 1.05 5.78
N LEU A 55 -18.60 -0.11 5.13
CA LEU A 55 -19.68 -1.10 5.15
C LEU A 55 -19.93 -1.61 6.57
N VAL A 56 -18.85 -1.98 7.30
CA VAL A 56 -18.93 -2.44 8.69
C VAL A 56 -19.51 -1.36 9.59
N HIS A 57 -19.07 -0.11 9.44
CA HIS A 57 -19.59 1.00 10.23
C HIS A 57 -21.09 1.26 9.99
N SER A 58 -21.53 1.19 8.74
CA SER A 58 -22.92 1.45 8.34
C SER A 58 -23.87 0.26 8.57
N HIS A 59 -23.37 -0.89 9.04
CA HIS A 59 -24.15 -2.12 9.22
C HIS A 59 -24.94 -2.50 7.95
N ASN A 60 -24.32 -2.35 6.80
CA ASN A 60 -24.98 -2.47 5.51
C ASN A 60 -25.32 -3.94 5.18
N GLU A 61 -26.46 -4.19 4.53
CA GLU A 61 -26.90 -5.51 4.07
C GLU A 61 -25.88 -6.20 3.14
N PHE A 62 -25.05 -5.42 2.42
CA PHE A 62 -23.97 -5.96 1.59
C PHE A 62 -22.93 -6.76 2.39
N LEU A 63 -22.78 -6.53 3.69
CA LEU A 63 -21.89 -7.34 4.54
C LEU A 63 -22.31 -8.82 4.54
N GLY A 64 -23.61 -9.09 4.56
CA GLY A 64 -24.14 -10.46 4.48
C GLY A 64 -23.75 -11.16 3.18
N LEU A 65 -23.63 -10.41 2.08
CA LEU A 65 -23.19 -10.94 0.79
C LEU A 65 -21.69 -11.27 0.80
N LEU A 66 -20.87 -10.44 1.45
CA LEU A 66 -19.44 -10.68 1.66
C LEU A 66 -19.15 -11.85 2.61
N ALA A 67 -20.07 -12.15 3.54
CA ALA A 67 -19.96 -13.29 4.45
C ALA A 67 -20.36 -14.63 3.82
N THR A 68 -20.83 -14.64 2.57
CA THR A 68 -21.26 -15.89 1.92
C THR A 68 -20.08 -16.79 1.52
N PRO A 69 -20.29 -18.12 1.46
CA PRO A 69 -19.29 -19.05 0.90
C PRO A 69 -18.92 -18.72 -0.55
N MET A 70 -19.83 -18.11 -1.31
CA MET A 70 -19.56 -17.65 -2.67
C MET A 70 -18.54 -16.51 -2.68
N ALA A 71 -18.67 -15.54 -1.78
CA ALA A 71 -17.69 -14.45 -1.65
C ALA A 71 -16.31 -14.98 -1.23
N LEU A 72 -16.27 -15.96 -0.31
CA LEU A 72 -15.02 -16.66 0.04
C LEU A 72 -14.39 -17.33 -1.19
N GLY A 73 -15.17 -18.03 -2.00
CA GLY A 73 -14.71 -18.65 -3.25
C GLY A 73 -14.16 -17.63 -4.26
N ILE A 74 -14.83 -16.48 -4.40
CA ILE A 74 -14.35 -15.38 -5.26
C ILE A 74 -13.04 -14.83 -4.71
N GLY A 75 -12.94 -14.59 -3.40
CA GLY A 75 -11.70 -14.13 -2.76
C GLY A 75 -10.54 -15.09 -2.98
N LEU A 76 -10.74 -16.39 -2.77
CA LEU A 76 -9.73 -17.42 -2.96
C LEU A 76 -9.30 -17.56 -4.44
N THR A 77 -10.24 -17.49 -5.37
CA THR A 77 -9.93 -17.55 -6.81
C THR A 77 -9.17 -16.32 -7.27
N MET A 78 -9.54 -15.11 -6.81
CA MET A 78 -8.78 -13.89 -7.09
C MET A 78 -7.38 -13.93 -6.48
N MET A 79 -7.22 -14.49 -5.28
CA MET A 79 -5.93 -14.68 -4.63
C MET A 79 -5.03 -15.63 -5.41
N ALA A 80 -5.55 -16.80 -5.77
CA ALA A 80 -4.84 -17.78 -6.59
C ALA A 80 -4.46 -17.21 -7.96
N ALA A 81 -5.38 -16.48 -8.60
CA ALA A 81 -5.12 -15.81 -9.87
C ALA A 81 -4.01 -14.75 -9.72
N SER A 82 -4.03 -13.94 -8.67
CA SER A 82 -3.02 -12.91 -8.41
C SER A 82 -1.62 -13.53 -8.22
N LEU A 83 -1.55 -14.64 -7.47
CA LEU A 83 -0.30 -15.39 -7.28
C LEU A 83 0.19 -16.01 -8.59
N LEU A 84 -0.70 -16.63 -9.36
CA LEU A 84 -0.35 -17.26 -10.63
C LEU A 84 0.15 -16.24 -11.65
N VAL A 85 -0.54 -15.10 -11.75
CA VAL A 85 -0.15 -13.99 -12.63
C VAL A 85 1.20 -13.40 -12.22
N GLY A 86 1.44 -13.25 -10.91
CA GLY A 86 2.73 -12.82 -10.36
C GLY A 86 3.86 -13.81 -10.66
N TYR A 87 3.60 -15.11 -10.48
CA TYR A 87 4.56 -16.18 -10.77
C TYR A 87 4.94 -16.25 -12.24
N LEU A 88 3.97 -16.07 -13.14
CA LEU A 88 4.19 -16.01 -14.59
C LEU A 88 4.86 -14.69 -15.03
N LYS A 89 5.12 -13.75 -14.11
CA LYS A 89 5.69 -12.42 -14.36
C LYS A 89 4.97 -11.65 -15.48
N LYS A 90 3.68 -11.91 -15.69
CA LYS A 90 2.89 -11.32 -16.78
C LYS A 90 2.45 -9.88 -16.49
N VAL A 91 2.53 -9.45 -15.24
CA VAL A 91 1.98 -8.20 -14.74
C VAL A 91 2.99 -7.51 -13.81
N PRO A 92 3.04 -6.15 -13.76
CA PRO A 92 3.95 -5.42 -12.88
C PRO A 92 3.79 -5.81 -11.41
N THR A 93 4.90 -5.79 -10.67
CA THR A 93 4.98 -6.15 -9.23
C THR A 93 3.88 -5.50 -8.40
N VAL A 94 3.69 -4.20 -8.61
CA VAL A 94 2.70 -3.38 -7.89
C VAL A 94 1.28 -3.91 -8.08
N THR A 95 0.90 -4.29 -9.30
CA THR A 95 -0.49 -4.65 -9.62
C THR A 95 -0.87 -6.02 -9.05
N TRP A 96 0.00 -7.03 -9.17
CA TRP A 96 -0.35 -8.35 -8.65
C TRP A 96 -0.22 -8.44 -7.13
N HIS A 97 0.67 -7.65 -6.50
CA HIS A 97 0.69 -7.49 -5.04
C HIS A 97 -0.57 -6.80 -4.51
N ASP A 98 -1.05 -5.77 -5.21
CA ASP A 98 -2.30 -5.07 -4.86
C ASP A 98 -3.51 -6.03 -4.95
N GLY A 99 -3.58 -6.82 -6.02
CA GLY A 99 -4.59 -7.87 -6.18
C GLY A 99 -4.51 -8.95 -5.10
N PHE A 100 -3.29 -9.39 -4.75
CA PHE A 100 -3.07 -10.35 -3.67
C PHE A 100 -3.52 -9.80 -2.31
N ALA A 101 -3.16 -8.57 -1.98
CA ALA A 101 -3.56 -7.91 -0.74
C ALA A 101 -5.08 -7.73 -0.64
N THR A 102 -5.69 -7.27 -1.71
CA THR A 102 -7.14 -7.04 -1.81
C THR A 102 -7.91 -8.35 -1.65
N SER A 103 -7.47 -9.41 -2.34
CA SER A 103 -8.09 -10.73 -2.21
C SER A 103 -7.87 -11.35 -0.82
N CYS A 104 -6.71 -11.17 -0.20
CA CYS A 104 -6.48 -11.56 1.19
C CYS A 104 -7.43 -10.87 2.16
N LEU A 105 -7.74 -9.59 1.95
CA LEU A 105 -8.70 -8.87 2.79
C LEU A 105 -10.12 -9.42 2.64
N LEU A 106 -10.54 -9.73 1.41
CA LEU A 106 -11.86 -10.32 1.15
C LEU A 106 -11.98 -11.70 1.79
N VAL A 107 -10.97 -12.57 1.60
CA VAL A 107 -10.93 -13.89 2.22
C VAL A 107 -10.88 -13.78 3.73
N TRP A 108 -10.08 -12.86 4.28
CA TRP A 108 -10.04 -12.62 5.72
C TRP A 108 -11.42 -12.28 6.26
N TYR A 109 -12.10 -11.31 5.65
CA TYR A 109 -13.43 -10.90 6.11
C TYR A 109 -14.43 -12.06 6.03
N SER A 110 -14.55 -12.72 4.87
CA SER A 110 -15.53 -13.79 4.66
C SER A 110 -15.23 -15.05 5.49
N TYR A 111 -13.97 -15.34 5.76
CA TYR A 111 -13.58 -16.51 6.55
C TYR A 111 -13.69 -16.24 8.05
N TRP A 112 -13.34 -15.04 8.52
CA TRP A 112 -13.33 -14.76 9.96
C TRP A 112 -14.70 -14.35 10.48
N THR A 113 -15.58 -13.79 9.65
CA THR A 113 -16.96 -13.49 10.05
C THR A 113 -17.76 -14.72 10.49
N SER A 114 -17.43 -15.94 10.03
CA SER A 114 -18.08 -17.16 10.52
C SER A 114 -17.54 -17.64 11.88
N GLU A 115 -16.31 -17.23 12.23
CA GLU A 115 -15.59 -17.69 13.43
C GLU A 115 -15.69 -16.71 14.59
N PHE A 116 -15.95 -15.43 14.30
CA PHE A 116 -16.02 -14.35 15.27
C PHE A 116 -17.41 -13.70 15.27
N ASN A 117 -17.73 -13.01 16.36
CA ASN A 117 -18.98 -12.23 16.45
C ASN A 117 -18.97 -11.09 15.42
N ASP A 118 -20.10 -10.87 14.75
CA ASP A 118 -20.28 -9.80 13.75
C ASP A 118 -19.90 -8.41 14.28
N ASN A 119 -20.04 -8.19 15.59
CA ASN A 119 -19.70 -6.93 16.26
C ASN A 119 -18.23 -6.85 16.71
N ALA A 120 -17.38 -7.79 16.29
CA ALA A 120 -15.98 -7.78 16.68
C ALA A 120 -15.28 -6.51 16.14
N PRO A 121 -14.64 -5.70 17.01
CA PRO A 121 -14.10 -4.40 16.62
C PRO A 121 -13.00 -4.50 15.55
N MET A 122 -12.34 -5.65 15.44
CA MET A 122 -11.29 -5.90 14.46
C MET A 122 -11.78 -5.74 13.00
N PHE A 123 -13.05 -6.04 12.71
CA PHE A 123 -13.61 -5.89 11.35
C PHE A 123 -13.67 -4.44 10.89
N PHE A 124 -13.69 -3.49 11.82
CA PHE A 124 -13.60 -2.06 11.53
C PHE A 124 -12.17 -1.53 11.62
N PHE A 125 -11.45 -1.85 12.71
CA PHE A 125 -10.14 -1.24 12.97
C PHE A 125 -9.02 -1.77 12.07
N PHE A 126 -9.02 -3.05 11.70
CA PHE A 126 -7.92 -3.60 10.89
C PHE A 126 -7.92 -3.06 9.46
N PRO A 127 -9.06 -3.01 8.72
CA PRO A 127 -9.08 -2.39 7.41
C PRO A 127 -8.68 -0.91 7.45
N LEU A 128 -9.17 -0.16 8.45
CA LEU A 128 -8.78 1.24 8.63
C LEU A 128 -7.27 1.38 8.89
N TYR A 129 -6.71 0.54 9.75
CA TYR A 129 -5.28 0.46 10.01
C TYR A 129 -4.48 0.18 8.74
N TYR A 130 -4.89 -0.79 7.92
CA TYR A 130 -4.19 -1.10 6.67
C TYR A 130 -4.24 0.04 5.66
N ALA A 131 -5.40 0.70 5.52
CA ALA A 131 -5.54 1.85 4.64
C ALA A 131 -4.63 3.00 5.06
N LEU A 132 -4.60 3.32 6.36
CA LEU A 132 -3.74 4.35 6.92
C LEU A 132 -2.27 4.00 6.79
N LEU A 133 -1.87 2.78 7.18
CA LEU A 133 -0.51 2.30 7.07
C LEU A 133 -0.02 2.40 5.63
N THR A 134 -0.76 1.84 4.67
CA THR A 134 -0.40 1.84 3.25
C THR A 134 -0.31 3.27 2.71
N SER A 135 -1.24 4.14 3.09
CA SER A 135 -1.20 5.56 2.69
C SER A 135 0.03 6.28 3.27
N ILE A 136 0.32 6.08 4.55
CA ILE A 136 1.46 6.71 5.23
C ILE A 136 2.77 6.23 4.62
N VAL A 137 2.99 4.92 4.46
CA VAL A 137 4.25 4.42 3.89
C VAL A 137 4.42 4.87 2.45
N THR A 138 3.33 4.99 1.69
CA THR A 138 3.38 5.51 0.32
C THR A 138 3.77 6.99 0.28
N LEU A 139 3.10 7.82 1.07
CA LEU A 139 3.35 9.26 1.11
C LEU A 139 4.74 9.59 1.68
N THR A 140 5.20 8.82 2.68
CA THR A 140 6.45 9.12 3.39
C THR A 140 7.66 8.49 2.74
N LEU A 141 7.55 7.26 2.20
CA LEU A 141 8.68 6.53 1.61
C LEU A 141 8.66 6.60 0.09
N VAL A 142 7.57 6.18 -0.56
CA VAL A 142 7.52 6.07 -2.04
C VAL A 142 7.64 7.44 -2.70
N ASN A 143 6.87 8.43 -2.26
CA ASN A 143 6.93 9.78 -2.84
C ASN A 143 8.27 10.48 -2.58
N LYS A 144 9.02 10.06 -1.57
CA LYS A 144 10.33 10.62 -1.22
C LYS A 144 11.50 9.75 -1.68
N SER A 145 11.26 8.61 -2.32
CA SER A 145 12.29 7.63 -2.66
C SER A 145 13.37 8.20 -3.59
N GLU A 146 13.01 9.08 -4.53
CA GLU A 146 13.97 9.77 -5.40
C GLU A 146 14.95 10.68 -4.64
N HIS A 147 14.64 11.05 -3.40
CA HIS A 147 15.44 11.94 -2.56
C HIS A 147 16.20 11.18 -1.48
N PHE A 148 16.20 9.85 -1.50
CA PHE A 148 16.97 9.05 -0.56
C PHE A 148 18.47 9.29 -0.78
N ASP A 149 19.19 9.46 0.32
CA ASP A 149 20.64 9.54 0.32
C ASP A 149 21.26 8.17 -0.04
N HIS A 150 22.53 8.19 -0.45
CA HIS A 150 23.20 6.98 -0.93
C HIS A 150 23.23 5.87 0.14
N GLU A 151 23.44 6.22 1.42
CA GLU A 151 23.48 5.24 2.51
C GLU A 151 22.12 4.56 2.68
N SER A 152 21.02 5.33 2.67
CA SER A 152 19.65 4.77 2.70
C SER A 152 19.40 3.80 1.54
N ILE A 153 19.86 4.13 0.33
CA ILE A 153 19.70 3.25 -0.85
C ILE A 153 20.50 1.96 -0.69
N VAL A 154 21.74 2.05 -0.18
CA VAL A 154 22.61 0.88 0.05
C VAL A 154 21.98 -0.05 1.10
N GLN A 155 21.47 0.51 2.20
CA GLN A 155 20.77 -0.27 3.23
C GLN A 155 19.50 -0.92 2.68
N LEU A 156 18.72 -0.19 1.87
CA LEU A 156 17.50 -0.71 1.26
C LEU A 156 17.80 -1.88 0.32
N ARG A 157 18.86 -1.79 -0.50
CA ARG A 157 19.34 -2.89 -1.36
C ARG A 157 19.89 -4.07 -0.55
N TYR A 158 20.57 -3.81 0.56
CA TYR A 158 21.04 -4.87 1.45
C TYR A 158 19.88 -5.67 2.04
N LEU A 159 18.85 -4.98 2.52
CA LEU A 159 17.62 -5.61 3.01
C LEU A 159 16.84 -6.31 1.89
N GLU A 160 16.86 -5.78 0.67
CA GLU A 160 16.26 -6.41 -0.51
C GLU A 160 16.91 -7.76 -0.81
N LYS A 161 18.24 -7.82 -0.84
CA LYS A 161 19.04 -9.03 -1.14
C LYS A 161 19.00 -10.10 -0.05
N ASN A 162 18.58 -9.76 1.16
CA ASN A 162 18.52 -10.73 2.25
C ASN A 162 17.42 -11.77 1.97
N THR A 163 17.81 -13.03 1.78
CA THR A 163 16.89 -14.14 1.43
C THR A 163 15.82 -14.39 2.49
N ARG A 164 16.09 -14.03 3.75
CA ARG A 164 15.10 -14.07 4.84
C ARG A 164 13.97 -13.05 4.66
N PHE A 165 14.19 -12.01 3.86
CA PHE A 165 13.21 -10.98 3.51
C PHE A 165 12.61 -11.19 2.11
N ASN A 166 12.54 -12.43 1.63
CA ASN A 166 11.88 -12.72 0.36
C ASN A 166 10.37 -12.42 0.44
N ILE A 167 9.82 -11.74 -0.57
CA ILE A 167 8.39 -11.43 -0.66
C ILE A 167 7.51 -12.68 -0.55
N GLY A 168 7.95 -13.81 -1.09
CA GLY A 168 7.23 -15.09 -1.02
C GLY A 168 7.09 -15.61 0.41
N VAL A 169 8.05 -15.33 1.30
CA VAL A 169 7.98 -15.68 2.72
C VAL A 169 6.87 -14.90 3.40
N PHE A 170 6.79 -13.59 3.16
CA PHE A 170 5.72 -12.75 3.71
C PHE A 170 4.34 -13.13 3.15
N MET A 171 4.26 -13.48 1.87
CA MET A 171 3.02 -14.01 1.28
C MET A 171 2.58 -15.31 1.94
N GLY A 172 3.49 -16.28 2.08
CA GLY A 172 3.21 -17.52 2.79
C GLY A 172 2.79 -17.27 4.24
N LEU A 173 3.41 -16.31 4.91
CA LEU A 173 3.08 -15.92 6.27
C LEU A 173 1.67 -15.29 6.35
N VAL A 174 1.28 -14.44 5.40
CA VAL A 174 -0.10 -13.91 5.28
C VAL A 174 -1.11 -15.06 5.09
N LEU A 175 -0.82 -16.01 4.20
CA LEU A 175 -1.71 -17.16 3.95
C LEU A 175 -1.86 -18.05 5.19
N ILE A 176 -0.76 -18.37 5.87
CA ILE A 176 -0.80 -19.17 7.10
C ILE A 176 -1.56 -18.40 8.18
N SER A 177 -1.36 -17.09 8.29
CA SER A 177 -2.02 -16.26 9.30
C SER A 177 -3.53 -16.17 9.12
N LEU A 178 -4.03 -16.25 7.88
CA LEU A 178 -5.46 -16.31 7.57
C LEU A 178 -6.12 -17.54 8.18
N LEU A 179 -5.40 -18.67 8.26
CA LEU A 179 -5.91 -19.95 8.76
C LEU A 179 -5.84 -20.05 10.30
N ILE A 180 -5.00 -19.24 10.96
CA ILE A 180 -4.80 -19.28 12.41
C ILE A 180 -5.68 -18.22 13.09
N THR A 181 -6.96 -18.54 13.28
CA THR A 181 -7.93 -17.63 13.92
C THR A 181 -7.66 -17.44 15.42
N ARG A 182 -7.12 -18.46 16.10
CA ARG A 182 -6.80 -18.41 17.54
C ARG A 182 -5.86 -17.25 17.91
N HIS A 183 -4.99 -16.85 17.00
CA HIS A 183 -4.08 -15.71 17.17
C HIS A 183 -4.44 -14.62 16.16
N TYR A 184 -5.59 -13.98 16.39
CA TYR A 184 -6.17 -13.00 15.46
C TYR A 184 -5.24 -11.82 15.11
N THR A 185 -4.24 -11.51 15.93
CA THR A 185 -3.23 -10.48 15.66
C THR A 185 -2.15 -10.91 14.67
N LEU A 186 -2.06 -12.20 14.34
CA LEU A 186 -1.02 -12.71 13.45
C LEU A 186 -1.24 -12.24 12.01
N TYR A 187 -2.50 -12.16 11.57
CA TYR A 187 -2.88 -11.61 10.26
C TYR A 187 -2.48 -10.15 10.06
N PRO A 188 -2.84 -9.19 10.94
CA PRO A 188 -2.41 -7.81 10.77
C PRO A 188 -0.90 -7.62 10.83
N ILE A 189 -0.19 -8.39 11.64
CA ILE A 189 1.28 -8.37 11.67
C ILE A 189 1.84 -8.85 10.33
N ALA A 190 1.34 -9.97 9.81
CA ALA A 190 1.72 -10.52 8.52
C ALA A 190 1.52 -9.51 7.38
N MET A 191 0.34 -8.91 7.36
CA MET A 191 -0.07 -7.97 6.33
C MET A 191 0.75 -6.68 6.39
N THR A 192 1.08 -6.20 7.59
CA THR A 192 1.99 -5.06 7.79
C THR A 192 3.37 -5.32 7.21
N LEU A 193 3.95 -6.49 7.53
CA LEU A 193 5.26 -6.87 7.00
C LEU A 193 5.23 -6.99 5.47
N PHE A 194 4.14 -7.52 4.92
CA PHE A 194 3.92 -7.58 3.48
C PHE A 194 3.88 -6.19 2.84
N ILE A 195 3.08 -5.26 3.39
CA ILE A 195 2.97 -3.87 2.91
C ILE A 195 4.33 -3.16 2.95
N VAL A 196 5.05 -3.28 4.07
CA VAL A 196 6.38 -2.67 4.23
C VAL A 196 7.34 -3.25 3.19
N ARG A 197 7.39 -4.58 3.03
CA ARG A 197 8.28 -5.20 2.04
C ARG A 197 7.93 -4.80 0.62
N HIS A 198 6.64 -4.75 0.27
CA HIS A 198 6.22 -4.28 -1.04
C HIS A 198 6.66 -2.84 -1.28
N THR A 199 6.50 -1.97 -0.27
CA THR A 199 6.93 -0.57 -0.33
C THR A 199 8.42 -0.45 -0.60
N MET A 200 9.26 -1.26 0.06
CA MET A 200 10.71 -1.27 -0.17
C MET A 200 11.06 -1.63 -1.62
N ILE A 201 10.38 -2.64 -2.18
CA ILE A 201 10.58 -3.05 -3.58
C ILE A 201 10.15 -1.91 -4.52
N ALA A 202 8.99 -1.30 -4.28
CA ALA A 202 8.50 -0.18 -5.08
C ALA A 202 9.45 1.03 -5.05
N CYS A 203 10.02 1.35 -3.89
CA CYS A 203 11.02 2.40 -3.77
C CYS A 203 12.26 2.11 -4.63
N LEU A 204 12.79 0.88 -4.60
CA LEU A 204 13.94 0.49 -5.42
C LEU A 204 13.62 0.52 -6.92
N GLU A 205 12.44 0.04 -7.32
CA GLU A 205 11.98 0.10 -8.71
C GLU A 205 11.88 1.55 -9.23
N ILE A 206 11.55 2.52 -8.37
CA ILE A 206 11.53 3.95 -8.72
C ILE A 206 12.95 4.53 -8.82
N ILE A 207 13.84 4.17 -7.89
CA ILE A 207 15.22 4.64 -7.87
C ILE A 207 16.03 4.11 -9.07
N ASP A 208 15.74 2.88 -9.51
CA ASP A 208 16.42 2.23 -10.63
C ASP A 208 15.90 2.65 -12.02
N ARG A 209 14.83 3.46 -12.09
CA ARG A 209 14.29 4.05 -13.34
C ARG A 209 15.01 5.32 -13.76
#